data_AF-A0A0L7T1M9-F1
#
_entry.id   AF-A0A0L7T1M9-F1
#
_cell.length_a   1.000
_cell.length_b   1.000
_cell.length_c   1.000
_cell.angle_alpha   90.00
_cell.angle_beta   90.00
_cell.angle_gamma   90.00
#
_symmetry.space_group_name_H-M   'P 1'
#
loop_
_entity.id
_entity.type
_entity.pdbx_description
1 polymer ?
#
loop_
_entity_poly.entity_id
_entity_poly.type
_entity_poly.pdbx_seq_one_letter_code
_entity_poly.pdbx_strand_id
1 'polypeptide(L)'
;MLKPRREGRVCFRLAELKKQYQQTLHTQQSCIAQSNELSLLLEKMLSWSGNLAPRELRMQKQKIASIHVKQQHLTLQQQSLMLLLQQLQTRQEELVAELQNLLNKRSGDIFSHPRPLSDMGDFNA
;
A
#
# COMPACT_ATOMS: atom_id res chain seq x y z
N MET A 1 -7.69 11.54 -30.96
CA MET A 1 -8.46 10.69 -30.02
C MET A 1 -7.56 9.99 -28.96
N LEU A 2 -6.82 10.73 -28.11
CA LEU A 2 -5.87 10.15 -27.13
C LEU A 2 -6.39 10.13 -25.67
N LYS A 3 -7.44 10.90 -25.35
CA LYS A 3 -7.94 11.12 -23.98
C LYS A 3 -8.54 9.85 -23.32
N PRO A 4 -9.40 9.04 -23.99
CA PRO A 4 -9.97 7.82 -23.38
C PRO A 4 -8.90 6.76 -23.05
N ARG A 5 -7.83 6.69 -23.87
CA ARG A 5 -6.69 5.80 -23.63
C ARG A 5 -5.86 6.21 -22.41
N ARG A 6 -5.81 7.51 -22.09
CA ARG A 6 -5.05 8.02 -20.93
C ARG A 6 -5.78 7.72 -19.62
N GLU A 7 -7.09 7.98 -19.56
CA GLU A 7 -7.92 7.61 -18.40
C GLU A 7 -7.88 6.11 -18.12
N GLY A 8 -8.04 5.27 -19.16
CA GLY A 8 -7.93 3.82 -19.02
C GLY A 8 -6.59 3.36 -18.42
N ARG A 9 -5.47 4.00 -18.81
CA ARG A 9 -4.14 3.73 -18.22
C ARG A 9 -4.05 4.16 -16.75
N VAL A 10 -4.63 5.29 -16.38
CA VAL A 10 -4.65 5.76 -14.98
C VAL A 10 -5.48 4.81 -14.11
N CYS A 11 -6.66 4.40 -14.59
CA CYS A 11 -7.50 3.41 -13.90
C CYS A 11 -6.80 2.06 -13.73
N PHE A 12 -6.10 1.57 -14.77
CA PHE A 12 -5.31 0.34 -14.69
C PHE A 12 -4.20 0.45 -13.64
N ARG A 13 -3.47 1.58 -13.62
CA ARG A 13 -2.42 1.83 -12.62
C ARG A 13 -2.97 1.88 -11.19
N LEU A 14 -4.14 2.49 -10.99
CA LEU A 14 -4.82 2.50 -9.70
C LEU A 14 -5.21 1.09 -9.23
N ALA A 15 -5.70 0.24 -10.14
CA ALA A 15 -6.04 -1.14 -9.81
C ALA A 15 -4.80 -1.96 -9.41
N GLU A 16 -3.69 -1.80 -10.14
CA GLU A 16 -2.44 -2.48 -9.80
C GLU A 16 -1.87 -1.98 -8.47
N LEU A 17 -1.92 -0.68 -8.22
CA LEU A 17 -1.47 -0.10 -6.94
C LEU A 17 -2.31 -0.62 -5.76
N LYS A 18 -3.64 -0.72 -5.92
CA LYS A 18 -4.51 -1.31 -4.90
C LYS A 18 -4.11 -2.76 -4.57
N LYS A 19 -3.75 -3.55 -5.58
CA LYS A 19 -3.26 -4.92 -5.40
C LYS A 19 -1.93 -4.93 -4.63
N GLN A 20 -0.97 -4.08 -5.01
CA GLN A 20 0.32 -3.96 -4.31
C GLN A 20 0.14 -3.53 -2.85
N TYR A 21 -0.79 -2.62 -2.59
CA TYR A 21 -1.12 -2.15 -1.24
C TYR A 21 -1.69 -3.28 -0.38
N GLN A 22 -2.65 -4.05 -0.90
CA GLN A 22 -3.23 -5.21 -0.22
C GLN A 22 -2.18 -6.29 0.09
N GLN A 23 -1.29 -6.57 -0.87
CA GLN A 23 -0.20 -7.51 -0.66
C GLN A 23 0.76 -7.03 0.44
N THR A 24 1.16 -5.76 0.40
CA THR A 24 2.06 -5.16 1.39
C THR A 24 1.44 -5.16 2.79
N LEU A 25 0.15 -4.85 2.90
CA LEU A 25 -0.60 -4.96 4.16
C LEU A 25 -0.62 -6.39 4.70
N HIS A 26 -0.86 -7.37 3.84
CA HIS A 26 -0.86 -8.77 4.25
C HIS A 26 0.51 -9.22 4.77
N THR A 27 1.59 -8.84 4.07
CA THR A 27 2.96 -9.09 4.53
C THR A 27 3.24 -8.42 5.87
N GLN A 28 2.79 -7.18 6.07
CA GLN A 28 2.94 -6.47 7.34
C GLN A 28 2.23 -7.19 8.49
N GLN A 29 0.99 -7.65 8.28
CA GLN A 29 0.24 -8.44 9.26
C GLN A 29 0.96 -9.74 9.62
N SER A 30 1.54 -10.42 8.62
CA SER A 30 2.33 -11.63 8.85
C SER A 30 3.58 -11.35 9.69
N CYS A 31 4.32 -10.28 9.41
CA CYS A 31 5.47 -9.88 10.23
C CYS A 31 5.08 -9.56 11.68
N ILE A 32 3.93 -8.89 11.89
CA ILE A 32 3.42 -8.60 13.24
C ILE A 32 3.08 -9.89 13.98
N ALA A 33 2.39 -10.82 13.33
CA ALA A 33 2.05 -12.12 13.93
C ALA A 33 3.32 -12.89 14.35
N GLN A 34 4.31 -12.99 13.46
CA GLN A 34 5.58 -13.64 13.77
C GLN A 34 6.34 -12.94 14.90
N SER A 35 6.35 -11.61 14.92
CA SER A 35 6.97 -10.85 16.00
C SER A 35 6.32 -11.14 17.36
N ASN A 36 5.00 -11.24 17.40
CA ASN A 36 4.25 -11.56 18.62
C ASN A 36 4.52 -12.98 19.10
N GLU A 37 4.60 -13.95 18.19
CA GLU A 37 4.95 -15.34 18.51
C GLU A 37 6.35 -15.43 19.12
N LEU A 38 7.33 -14.71 18.56
CA LEU A 38 8.69 -14.66 19.09
C LEU A 38 8.75 -14.00 20.47
N SER A 39 8.00 -12.91 20.69
CA SER A 39 7.87 -12.28 22.00
C SER A 39 7.29 -13.24 23.05
N LEU A 40 6.22 -13.95 22.71
CA LEU A 40 5.61 -14.94 23.60
C LEU A 40 6.58 -16.10 23.92
N LEU A 41 7.34 -16.55 22.92
CA LEU A 41 8.35 -17.58 23.12
C LEU A 41 9.47 -17.10 24.06
N LEU A 42 9.93 -15.86 23.91
CA LEU A 42 10.91 -15.27 24.81
C LEU A 42 10.41 -15.21 26.25
N GLU A 43 9.18 -14.75 26.47
CA GLU A 43 8.57 -14.70 27.81
C GLU A 43 8.48 -16.09 28.45
N LYS A 44 8.07 -17.10 27.69
CA LYS A 44 8.03 -18.49 28.17
C LYS A 44 9.43 -19.01 28.52
N MET A 45 10.43 -18.70 27.70
CA MET A 45 11.80 -19.09 27.99
C MET A 45 12.31 -18.43 29.27
N LEU A 46 12.08 -17.13 29.46
CA LEU A 46 12.51 -16.41 30.66
C LEU A 46 11.81 -16.91 31.93
N SER A 47 10.55 -17.35 31.85
CA SER A 47 9.84 -17.89 33.02
C SER A 47 10.33 -19.28 33.46
N TRP A 48 10.92 -20.08 32.56
CA TRP A 48 11.41 -21.43 32.87
C TRP A 48 12.89 -21.49 33.30
N SER A 49 13.64 -20.40 33.20
CA SER A 49 15.09 -20.43 33.43
C SER A 49 15.49 -20.68 34.89
N GLY A 50 14.61 -20.49 35.86
CA GLY A 50 14.93 -20.62 37.30
C GLY A 50 15.30 -22.02 37.76
N ASN A 51 14.88 -23.07 37.03
CA ASN A 51 15.03 -24.47 37.44
C ASN A 51 15.93 -25.29 36.49
N LEU A 52 16.60 -24.63 35.54
CA LEU A 52 17.39 -25.31 34.51
C LEU A 52 18.80 -25.62 35.00
N ALA A 53 19.33 -26.78 34.59
CA ALA A 53 20.72 -27.11 34.81
C ALA A 53 21.64 -26.17 34.01
N PRO A 54 22.91 -25.96 34.43
CA PRO A 54 23.84 -25.04 33.75
C PRO A 54 24.04 -25.29 32.25
N ARG A 55 23.92 -26.55 31.81
CA ARG A 55 23.98 -26.91 30.38
C ARG A 55 22.75 -26.41 29.63
N GLU A 56 21.57 -26.58 30.21
CA GLU A 56 20.28 -26.18 29.62
C GLU A 56 20.16 -24.66 29.57
N LEU A 57 20.62 -23.95 30.61
CA LEU A 57 20.74 -22.50 30.61
C LEU A 57 21.60 -21.97 29.45
N ARG A 58 22.74 -22.61 29.17
CA ARG A 58 23.58 -22.22 28.02
C ARG A 58 22.88 -22.42 26.69
N MET A 59 22.21 -23.56 26.50
CA MET A 59 21.40 -23.82 25.31
C MET A 59 20.26 -22.81 25.16
N GLN A 60 19.62 -22.46 26.27
CA GLN A 60 18.54 -21.47 26.30
C GLN A 60 19.04 -20.07 25.93
N LYS A 61 20.19 -19.65 26.47
CA LYS A 61 20.84 -18.38 26.12
C LYS A 61 21.14 -18.30 24.62
N GLN A 62 21.65 -19.38 24.02
CA GLN A 62 21.89 -19.43 22.57
C GLN A 62 20.59 -19.29 21.76
N LYS A 63 19.52 -19.99 22.17
CA LYS A 63 18.20 -19.87 21.53
C LYS A 63 17.63 -18.45 21.64
N ILE A 64 17.75 -17.80 22.81
CA ILE A 64 17.33 -16.41 23.03
C ILE A 64 18.10 -15.46 22.09
N ALA A 65 19.41 -15.64 21.95
CA ALA A 65 20.22 -14.83 21.04
C ALA A 65 19.75 -14.96 19.58
N SER A 66 19.47 -16.19 19.13
CA SER A 66 18.90 -16.44 17.80
C SER A 66 17.52 -15.81 17.61
N ILE A 67 16.67 -15.81 18.64
CA ILE A 67 15.36 -15.14 18.58
C ILE A 67 15.55 -13.63 18.46
N HIS A 68 16.45 -13.01 19.22
CA HIS A 68 16.72 -11.57 19.11
C HIS A 68 17.18 -11.16 17.72
N VAL A 69 18.05 -11.93 17.07
CA VAL A 69 18.48 -11.67 15.69
C VAL A 69 17.28 -11.70 14.73
N LYS A 70 16.39 -12.70 14.87
CA LYS A 70 15.16 -12.78 14.06
C LYS A 70 14.24 -11.59 14.31
N GLN A 71 14.11 -11.16 15.56
CA GLN A 71 13.27 -10.03 15.95
C GLN A 71 13.81 -8.72 15.35
N GLN A 72 15.12 -8.50 15.38
CA GLN A 72 15.76 -7.36 14.72
C GLN A 72 15.48 -7.35 13.21
N HIS A 73 15.58 -8.50 12.55
CA HIS A 73 15.27 -8.61 11.13
C HIS A 73 13.79 -8.29 10.83
N LEU A 74 12.87 -8.83 11.62
CA LEU A 74 11.44 -8.52 11.49
C LEU A 74 11.13 -7.05 11.73
N THR A 75 11.78 -6.40 12.69
CA THR A 75 11.63 -4.95 12.92
C THR A 75 12.07 -4.14 11.71
N LEU A 76 13.23 -4.45 11.13
CA LEU A 76 13.70 -3.79 9.91
C LEU A 76 12.75 -4.02 8.74
N GLN A 77 12.23 -5.24 8.59
CA GLN A 77 11.24 -5.57 7.57
C GLN A 77 9.95 -4.76 7.77
N GLN A 78 9.42 -4.67 8.99
CA GLN A 78 8.23 -3.88 9.30
C GLN A 78 8.43 -2.39 8.98
N GLN A 79 9.59 -1.82 9.32
CA GLN A 79 9.94 -0.44 8.97
C GLN A 79 9.95 -0.24 7.45
N SER A 80 10.55 -1.16 6.70
CA SER A 80 10.58 -1.09 5.23
C SER A 80 9.17 -1.19 4.62
N LEU A 81 8.31 -2.04 5.16
CA LEU A 81 6.93 -2.21 4.69
C LEU A 81 6.08 -0.97 5.00
N MET A 82 6.28 -0.33 6.15
CA MET A 82 5.61 0.93 6.47
C MET A 82 5.97 2.05 5.48
N LEU A 83 7.26 2.19 5.16
CA LEU A 83 7.71 3.16 4.16
C LEU A 83 7.11 2.86 2.78
N LEU A 84 7.05 1.59 2.38
CA LEU A 84 6.44 1.18 1.13
C LEU A 84 4.93 1.49 1.09
N LEU A 85 4.20 1.22 2.18
CA LEU A 85 2.77 1.56 2.28
C LEU A 85 2.55 3.07 2.14
N GLN A 86 3.39 3.89 2.76
CA GLN A 86 3.32 5.34 2.63
C GLN A 86 3.58 5.79 1.19
N GLN A 87 4.59 5.23 0.52
CA GLN A 87 4.87 5.52 -0.89
C GLN A 87 3.72 5.13 -1.81
N LEU A 88 3.13 3.94 -1.60
CA LEU A 88 1.95 3.48 -2.34
C LEU A 88 0.78 4.43 -2.13
N GLN A 89 0.53 4.86 -0.89
CA GLN A 89 -0.54 5.81 -0.59
C GLN A 89 -0.35 7.16 -1.30
N THR A 90 0.83 7.75 -1.22
CA THR A 90 1.14 9.00 -1.94
C THR A 90 0.93 8.83 -3.44
N ARG A 91 1.39 7.70 -4.01
CA ARG A 91 1.22 7.43 -5.43
C ARG A 91 -0.24 7.22 -5.82
N GLN A 92 -1.06 6.67 -4.94
CA GLN A 92 -2.50 6.54 -5.14
C GLN A 92 -3.15 7.92 -5.19
N GLU A 93 -2.83 8.80 -4.25
CA GLU A 93 -3.34 10.17 -4.19
C GLU A 93 -3.03 10.95 -5.47
N GLU A 94 -1.79 10.87 -5.96
CA GLU A 94 -1.37 11.47 -7.23
C GLU A 94 -2.20 10.97 -8.43
N LEU A 95 -2.40 9.65 -8.54
CA LEU A 95 -3.16 9.07 -9.65
C LEU A 95 -4.65 9.39 -9.57
N VAL A 96 -5.21 9.47 -8.36
CA VAL A 96 -6.60 9.92 -8.15
C VAL A 96 -6.75 11.38 -8.57
N ALA A 97 -5.82 12.25 -8.19
CA ALA A 97 -5.81 13.65 -8.61
C ALA A 97 -5.64 13.79 -10.14
N GLU A 98 -4.78 12.98 -10.77
CA GLU A 98 -4.67 12.94 -12.24
C GLU A 98 -6.00 12.53 -12.88
N LEU A 99 -6.66 11.50 -12.36
CA LEU A 99 -7.95 11.03 -12.87
C LEU A 99 -9.04 12.11 -12.75
N GLN A 100 -9.14 12.77 -11.59
CA GLN A 100 -10.08 13.87 -11.37
C GLN A 100 -9.84 15.02 -12.36
N ASN A 101 -8.58 15.40 -12.58
CA ASN A 101 -8.23 16.43 -13.56
C ASN A 101 -8.61 16.04 -15.00
N LEU A 102 -8.45 14.77 -15.38
CA LEU A 102 -8.86 14.28 -16.69
C LEU A 102 -10.38 14.31 -16.85
N LEU A 103 -11.13 13.92 -15.81
CA LEU A 103 -12.59 13.94 -15.81
C LEU A 103 -13.15 15.36 -15.82
N ASN A 104 -12.57 16.29 -15.05
CA ASN A 104 -12.98 17.70 -15.01
C ASN A 104 -12.73 18.42 -16.35
N LYS A 105 -11.61 18.11 -17.03
CA LYS A 105 -11.36 18.61 -18.38
C LYS A 105 -12.36 18.10 -19.40
N ARG A 106 -12.85 16.85 -19.23
CA ARG A 106 -13.91 16.30 -20.07
C ARG A 106 -15.25 17.00 -19.84
N SER A 107 -15.61 17.33 -18.60
CA SER A 107 -16.87 18.05 -18.31
C SER A 107 -16.83 19.52 -18.72
N GLY A 108 -15.67 20.19 -18.67
CA GLY A 108 -15.50 21.56 -19.18
C GLY A 108 -15.54 21.70 -20.71
N ASP A 109 -15.09 20.68 -21.44
CA ASP A 109 -15.13 20.65 -22.92
C ASP A 109 -16.56 20.47 -23.49
N ILE A 110 -17.55 20.07 -22.66
CA ILE A 110 -18.94 19.85 -23.11
C ILE A 110 -19.74 21.18 -23.18
N PHE A 111 -19.32 22.22 -22.46
CA PHE A 111 -20.04 23.50 -22.37
C PHE A 111 -19.45 24.64 -23.24
N SER A 112 -18.39 24.38 -24.01
CA SER A 112 -17.64 25.42 -24.75
C SER A 112 -18.01 25.57 -26.24
N HIS A 113 -19.14 25.02 -26.68
CA HIS A 113 -19.73 25.36 -27.99
C HIS A 113 -21.19 25.78 -27.87
N PRO A 114 -21.49 27.08 -27.65
CA PRO A 114 -22.71 27.63 -28.22
C PRO A 114 -22.52 27.60 -29.75
N ARG A 115 -23.21 26.68 -30.43
CA ARG A 115 -23.45 26.87 -31.87
C ARG A 115 -24.16 28.21 -32.01
N PRO A 116 -23.69 29.16 -32.83
CA PRO A 116 -24.50 30.33 -33.14
C PRO A 116 -25.73 29.84 -33.91
N LEU A 117 -26.90 29.98 -33.28
CA LEU A 117 -28.20 29.95 -33.94
C LEU A 117 -28.32 31.24 -34.74
N SER A 118 -27.74 31.25 -35.94
CA SER A 118 -27.94 32.31 -36.91
C SER A 118 -27.87 31.71 -38.31
N ASP A 119 -28.96 31.08 -38.72
CA ASP A 119 -29.45 31.15 -40.09
C ASP A 119 -30.94 30.74 -40.13
N MET A 120 -31.80 31.62 -39.61
CA MET A 120 -33.19 31.71 -40.07
C MET A 120 -33.15 32.49 -41.37
N GLY A 121 -32.85 31.80 -42.46
CA GLY A 121 -33.00 32.31 -43.80
C GLY A 121 -34.40 31.97 -44.31
N ASP A 122 -35.27 32.97 -44.31
CA ASP A 122 -36.54 32.97 -45.03
C ASP A 122 -36.31 32.54 -46.49
N PHE A 123 -37.08 31.55 -46.96
CA PHE A 123 -37.35 31.38 -48.38
C PHE A 123 -38.85 31.11 -48.58
N ASN A 124 -39.58 32.22 -48.74
CA ASN A 124 -40.84 32.28 -49.48
C ASN A 124 -40.50 32.56 -50.95
N ALA A 125 -40.91 31.67 -51.86
CA ALA A 125 -41.49 31.93 -53.18
C ALA A 125 -41.74 30.61 -53.90
#